data_AF-A0A2X2BJ79-F1
#
_entry.id   AF-A0A2X2BJ79-F1
#
_cell.length_a   1.000
_cell.length_b   1.000
_cell.length_c   1.000
_cell.angle_alpha   90.00
_cell.angle_beta   90.00
_cell.angle_gamma   90.00
#
_symmetry.space_group_name_H-M   'P 1'
#
loop_
_entity.id
_entity.type
_entity.pdbx_description
1 polymer ?
#
loop_
_entity_poly.entity_id
_entity_poly.type
_entity_poly.pdbx_seq_one_letter_code
_entity_poly.pdbx_strand_id
1 'polypeptide(L)'
;MLTILGAKGNNLKNVNLKIPVGLFTCITGVSGSGKSTLINDTLFPIAQRQLNGATNSVPAPYLDVEGLEHFDKVIDINQSPIGRTPRSNPATYTGVFTPIRELFAGVPESRTRGYTPGRFSFNVKGGRCEACQGDGVLKVEMHFLPDVYVPCDQCKGQRYNRETLEIKYKGKNIHEALDMTIEEAREFF
;
A
#
# COMPACT_ATOMS: atom_id res chain seq x y z
N MET A 1 23.98 -20.20 -3.36
CA MET A 1 22.66 -20.87 -3.45
C MET A 1 21.95 -20.63 -2.14
N LEU A 2 20.64 -20.41 -2.11
CA LEU A 2 19.86 -20.35 -0.86
C LEU A 2 19.32 -21.74 -0.54
N THR A 3 19.56 -22.24 0.66
CA THR A 3 19.12 -23.59 1.07
C THR A 3 18.37 -23.54 2.40
N ILE A 4 17.19 -24.18 2.45
CA ILE A 4 16.49 -24.47 3.71
C ILE A 4 16.60 -25.96 3.95
N LEU A 5 17.03 -26.35 5.14
CA LEU A 5 17.16 -27.74 5.55
C LEU A 5 16.05 -28.10 6.53
N GLY A 6 15.45 -29.27 6.30
CA GLY A 6 14.55 -29.95 7.22
C GLY A 6 13.31 -29.16 7.62
N ALA A 7 12.68 -28.45 6.69
CA ALA A 7 11.42 -27.76 6.94
C ALA A 7 10.30 -28.77 7.27
N LYS A 8 9.64 -28.58 8.41
CA LYS A 8 8.66 -29.50 9.02
C LYS A 8 7.39 -28.79 9.51
N GLY A 9 7.17 -27.52 9.15
CA GLY A 9 5.93 -26.83 9.45
C GLY A 9 4.70 -27.50 8.83
N ASN A 10 3.58 -27.53 9.56
CA ASN A 10 2.31 -28.13 9.14
C ASN A 10 2.48 -29.54 8.56
N ASN A 11 2.24 -29.73 7.27
CA ASN A 11 2.31 -31.01 6.58
C ASN A 11 3.63 -31.26 5.83
N LEU A 12 4.65 -30.40 6.01
CA LEU A 12 5.97 -30.58 5.39
C LEU A 12 6.69 -31.79 6.00
N LYS A 13 7.17 -32.69 5.13
CA LYS A 13 7.82 -33.94 5.52
C LYS A 13 9.35 -33.81 5.50
N ASN A 14 9.93 -33.00 6.39
CA ASN A 14 11.38 -32.78 6.48
C ASN A 14 12.00 -32.33 5.14
N VAL A 15 11.40 -31.31 4.53
CA VAL A 15 11.71 -30.88 3.16
C VAL A 15 13.01 -30.06 3.14
N ASN A 16 13.91 -30.39 2.22
CA ASN A 16 15.07 -29.56 1.88
C ASN A 16 14.77 -28.79 0.60
N LEU A 17 14.86 -27.46 0.63
CA LEU A 17 14.62 -26.58 -0.51
C LEU A 17 15.95 -25.92 -0.93
N LYS A 18 16.23 -25.91 -2.23
CA LYS A 18 17.35 -25.14 -2.81
C LYS A 18 16.81 -24.16 -3.84
N ILE A 19 17.09 -22.87 -3.64
CA ILE A 19 16.71 -21.78 -4.53
C ILE A 19 17.98 -21.17 -5.13
N PRO A 20 18.09 -21.08 -6.47
CA PRO A 20 19.19 -20.36 -7.12
C PRO A 20 19.08 -18.85 -6.89
N VAL A 21 20.21 -18.24 -6.55
CA VAL A 21 20.30 -16.78 -6.34
C VAL A 21 20.31 -16.07 -7.69
N GLY A 22 19.62 -14.94 -7.80
CA GLY A 22 19.61 -14.11 -9.01
C GLY A 22 18.76 -14.66 -10.16
N LEU A 23 17.98 -15.72 -9.93
CA LEU A 23 17.10 -16.30 -10.94
C LEU A 23 15.63 -16.16 -10.55
N PHE A 24 14.77 -16.06 -11.56
CA PHE A 24 13.32 -16.12 -11.37
C PHE A 24 12.90 -17.54 -11.02
N THR A 25 12.54 -17.77 -9.77
CA THR A 25 12.19 -19.09 -9.23
C THR A 25 10.70 -19.18 -8.96
N CYS A 26 10.04 -20.19 -9.51
CA CYS A 26 8.64 -20.50 -9.26
C CYS A 26 8.49 -21.69 -8.32
N ILE A 27 7.69 -21.54 -7.26
CA ILE A 27 7.32 -22.63 -6.35
C ILE A 27 5.89 -23.08 -6.69
N THR A 28 5.75 -24.28 -7.24
CA THR A 28 4.48 -24.79 -7.77
C THR A 28 4.03 -26.06 -7.06
N GLY A 29 2.77 -26.48 -7.31
CA GLY A 29 2.14 -27.64 -6.68
C GLY A 29 0.66 -27.43 -6.38
N VAL A 30 -0.08 -28.51 -6.11
CA VAL A 30 -1.52 -28.48 -5.82
C VAL A 30 -1.87 -27.70 -4.55
N SER A 31 -3.12 -27.23 -4.42
CA SER A 31 -3.58 -26.60 -3.18
C SER A 31 -3.39 -27.55 -1.98
N GLY A 32 -2.96 -27.00 -0.84
CA GLY A 32 -2.65 -27.80 0.36
C GLY A 32 -1.30 -28.53 0.34
N SER A 33 -0.50 -28.44 -0.73
CA SER A 33 0.81 -29.12 -0.80
C SER A 33 1.90 -28.56 0.12
N GLY A 34 1.63 -27.50 0.90
CA GLY A 34 2.58 -26.90 1.83
C GLY A 34 3.43 -25.75 1.26
N LYS A 35 3.14 -25.24 0.04
CA LYS A 35 3.91 -24.13 -0.57
C LYS A 35 3.97 -22.88 0.31
N SER A 36 2.82 -22.42 0.79
CA SER A 36 2.74 -21.24 1.67
C SER A 36 3.47 -21.49 2.98
N THR A 37 3.40 -22.70 3.53
CA THR A 37 4.15 -23.04 4.74
C THR A 37 5.65 -23.03 4.52
N LEU A 38 6.12 -23.54 3.39
CA LEU A 38 7.54 -23.56 3.08
C LEU A 38 8.09 -22.15 2.82
N ILE A 39 7.36 -21.31 2.08
CA ILE A 39 7.84 -19.98 1.67
C ILE A 39 7.43 -18.90 2.65
N ASN A 40 6.14 -18.76 2.93
CA ASN A 40 5.59 -17.64 3.71
C ASN A 40 5.70 -17.88 5.22
N ASP A 41 5.53 -19.11 5.69
CA ASP A 41 5.55 -19.41 7.13
C ASP A 41 6.95 -19.84 7.61
N THR A 42 7.84 -20.29 6.71
CA THR A 42 9.20 -20.75 7.05
C THR A 42 10.26 -19.81 6.50
N LEU A 43 10.48 -19.78 5.18
CA LEU A 43 11.59 -19.01 4.57
C LEU A 43 11.51 -17.52 4.86
N PHE A 44 10.34 -16.92 4.66
CA PHE A 44 10.17 -15.48 4.78
C PHE A 44 10.43 -14.99 6.22
N PRO A 45 9.85 -15.58 7.30
CA PRO A 45 10.16 -15.18 8.66
C PRO A 45 11.64 -15.37 9.02
N ILE A 46 12.31 -16.43 8.53
CA ILE A 46 13.76 -16.60 8.73
C ILE A 46 14.52 -15.42 8.12
N ALA A 47 14.29 -15.15 6.83
CA ALA A 47 14.95 -14.08 6.11
C ALA A 47 14.60 -12.70 6.69
N GLN A 48 13.37 -12.49 7.13
CA GLN A 48 12.91 -11.22 7.69
C GLN A 48 13.58 -10.93 9.05
N ARG A 49 13.85 -11.97 9.86
CA ARG A 49 14.61 -11.83 11.09
C ARG A 49 16.08 -11.51 10.81
N GLN A 50 16.73 -12.30 9.95
CA GLN A 50 18.18 -12.19 9.72
C GLN A 50 18.57 -10.97 8.87
N LEU A 51 17.78 -10.64 7.84
CA LEU A 51 18.11 -9.56 6.90
C LEU A 51 17.46 -8.23 7.27
N ASN A 52 16.21 -8.27 7.74
CA ASN A 52 15.44 -7.04 8.03
C ASN A 52 15.37 -6.71 9.53
N GLY A 53 15.91 -7.55 10.42
CA GLY A 53 15.91 -7.32 11.87
C GLY A 53 14.54 -7.46 12.55
N ALA A 54 13.59 -8.19 11.95
CA ALA A 54 12.27 -8.36 12.56
C ALA A 54 12.33 -9.14 13.88
N THR A 55 11.64 -8.66 14.92
CA THR A 55 11.61 -9.32 16.24
C THR A 55 10.46 -10.30 16.38
N ASN A 56 9.32 -10.03 15.74
CA ASN A 56 8.04 -10.72 15.97
C ASN A 56 7.74 -11.83 14.96
N SER A 57 8.61 -12.06 13.97
CA SER A 57 8.39 -13.06 12.93
C SER A 57 8.85 -14.43 13.41
N VAL A 58 7.93 -15.36 13.63
CA VAL A 58 8.23 -16.71 14.11
C VAL A 58 8.21 -17.67 12.93
N PRO A 59 9.36 -18.25 12.52
CA PRO A 59 9.38 -19.24 11.47
C PRO A 59 8.76 -20.56 11.95
N ALA A 60 8.07 -21.26 11.06
CA ALA A 60 7.66 -22.63 11.29
C ALA A 60 8.88 -23.55 11.43
N PRO A 61 8.76 -24.74 12.06
CA PRO A 61 9.91 -25.60 12.35
C PRO A 61 10.75 -25.95 11.12
N TYR A 62 12.07 -25.78 11.26
CA TYR A 62 13.10 -26.11 10.27
C TYR A 62 14.39 -26.56 10.99
N LEU A 63 15.34 -27.15 10.27
CA LEU A 63 16.63 -27.55 10.83
C LEU A 63 17.65 -26.41 10.75
N ASP A 64 17.89 -25.90 9.55
CA ASP A 64 18.89 -24.86 9.30
C ASP A 64 18.61 -24.10 8.00
N VAL A 65 19.29 -22.97 7.79
CA VAL A 65 19.25 -22.16 6.57
C VAL A 65 20.64 -21.66 6.19
N GLU A 66 20.98 -21.76 4.90
CA GLU A 66 22.29 -21.37 4.35
C GLU A 66 22.10 -20.45 3.15
N GLY A 67 23.08 -19.58 2.88
CA GLY A 67 23.09 -18.73 1.67
C GLY A 67 22.26 -17.45 1.80
N LEU A 68 21.84 -17.07 3.00
CA LEU A 68 21.17 -15.79 3.26
C LEU A 68 22.13 -14.61 3.18
N GLU A 69 23.43 -14.83 3.39
CA GLU A 69 24.51 -13.85 3.20
C GLU A 69 24.63 -13.32 1.77
N HIS A 70 23.96 -13.95 0.80
CA HIS A 70 23.88 -13.44 -0.58
C HIS A 70 22.82 -12.34 -0.77
N PHE A 71 22.07 -11.98 0.27
CA PHE A 71 20.96 -11.04 0.20
C PHE A 71 21.07 -9.96 1.26
N ASP A 72 20.71 -8.72 0.92
CA ASP A 72 20.69 -7.62 1.89
C ASP A 72 19.35 -7.47 2.59
N LYS A 73 18.25 -7.82 1.91
CA LYS A 73 16.86 -7.64 2.38
C LYS A 73 15.93 -8.68 1.77
N VAL A 74 14.83 -8.95 2.47
CA VAL A 74 13.69 -9.70 1.93
C VAL A 74 12.45 -8.82 1.86
N ILE A 75 11.66 -8.95 0.79
CA ILE A 75 10.40 -8.21 0.61
C ILE A 75 9.31 -9.23 0.27
N ASP A 76 8.23 -9.24 1.07
CA ASP A 76 7.01 -9.98 0.76
C ASP A 76 5.99 -9.04 0.11
N ILE A 77 5.64 -9.33 -1.14
CA ILE A 77 4.57 -8.64 -1.87
C ILE A 77 3.37 -9.60 -1.89
N ASN A 78 2.46 -9.40 -0.95
CA ASN A 78 1.31 -10.27 -0.75
C ASN A 78 -0.02 -9.65 -1.21
N GLN A 79 -1.10 -10.40 -1.01
CA GLN A 79 -2.46 -10.02 -1.44
C GLN A 79 -3.25 -9.28 -0.35
N SER A 80 -2.60 -8.85 0.74
CA SER A 80 -3.28 -8.06 1.76
C SER A 80 -3.72 -6.73 1.15
N PRO A 81 -4.92 -6.22 1.52
CA PRO A 81 -5.38 -4.94 1.02
C PRO A 81 -4.40 -3.83 1.43
N ILE A 82 -4.13 -2.92 0.49
CA ILE A 82 -3.25 -1.76 0.65
C ILE A 82 -3.62 -0.92 1.88
N GLY A 83 -4.91 -0.80 2.15
CA GLY A 83 -5.43 -0.19 3.37
C GLY A 83 -6.87 -0.63 3.60
N ARG A 84 -7.34 -0.41 4.83
CA ARG A 84 -8.72 -0.76 5.25
C ARG A 84 -9.65 0.46 5.29
N THR A 85 -9.19 1.61 4.81
CA THR A 85 -9.93 2.88 4.86
C THR A 85 -9.99 3.53 3.48
N PRO A 86 -11.00 4.37 3.21
CA PRO A 86 -11.11 5.15 1.96
C PRO A 86 -9.95 6.12 1.70
N ARG A 87 -9.05 6.30 2.68
CA ARG A 87 -7.87 7.17 2.62
C ARG A 87 -6.70 6.55 1.88
N SER A 88 -6.70 5.23 1.72
CA SER A 88 -5.66 4.51 0.99
C SER A 88 -6.10 4.31 -0.45
N ASN A 89 -5.26 4.75 -1.38
CA ASN A 89 -5.46 4.62 -2.81
C ASN A 89 -4.09 4.46 -3.50
N PRO A 90 -4.04 4.14 -4.81
CA PRO A 90 -2.76 3.94 -5.51
C PRO A 90 -1.81 5.14 -5.40
N ALA A 91 -2.35 6.36 -5.40
CA ALA A 91 -1.54 7.58 -5.34
C ALA A 91 -0.86 7.78 -3.97
N THR A 92 -1.56 7.45 -2.89
CA THR A 92 -1.02 7.54 -1.52
C THR A 92 -0.09 6.38 -1.20
N TYR A 93 -0.39 5.17 -1.69
CA TYR A 93 0.41 3.99 -1.41
C TYR A 93 1.77 4.02 -2.10
N THR A 94 1.81 4.44 -3.37
CA THR A 94 3.07 4.60 -4.11
C THR A 94 3.86 5.85 -3.72
N GLY A 95 3.24 6.77 -2.96
CA GLY A 95 3.84 8.04 -2.54
C GLY A 95 3.78 9.15 -3.61
N VAL A 96 3.30 8.87 -4.83
CA VAL A 96 3.21 9.86 -5.92
C VAL A 96 2.29 11.03 -5.58
N PHE A 97 1.36 10.87 -4.64
CA PHE A 97 0.49 11.96 -4.23
C PHE A 97 1.24 13.11 -3.53
N THR A 98 2.42 12.87 -2.96
CA THR A 98 3.24 13.93 -2.36
C THR A 98 3.74 14.95 -3.38
N PRO A 99 4.47 14.56 -4.44
CA PRO A 99 4.89 15.51 -5.46
C PRO A 99 3.71 16.17 -6.20
N ILE A 100 2.58 15.47 -6.39
CA ILE A 100 1.37 16.09 -6.94
C ILE A 100 0.90 17.25 -6.06
N ARG A 101 0.82 17.07 -4.74
CA ARG A 101 0.44 18.16 -3.81
C ARG A 101 1.43 19.32 -3.83
N GLU A 102 2.71 19.05 -4.02
CA GLU A 102 3.74 20.07 -4.17
C GLU A 102 3.55 20.90 -5.45
N LEU A 103 3.19 20.26 -6.58
CA LEU A 103 2.85 20.97 -7.81
C LEU A 103 1.65 21.92 -7.62
N PHE A 104 0.59 21.45 -6.95
CA PHE A 104 -0.58 22.27 -6.66
C PHE A 104 -0.29 23.42 -5.68
N ALA A 105 0.57 23.21 -4.69
CA ALA A 105 1.04 24.30 -3.83
C ALA A 105 1.94 25.29 -4.58
N GLY A 106 2.61 24.83 -5.64
CA GLY A 106 3.53 25.60 -6.46
C GLY A 106 2.88 26.61 -7.40
N VAL A 107 1.60 26.48 -7.75
CA VAL A 107 0.94 27.39 -8.70
C VAL A 107 0.77 28.82 -8.12
N PRO A 108 0.77 29.88 -8.96
CA PRO A 108 0.75 31.27 -8.48
C PRO A 108 -0.42 31.58 -7.54
N GLU A 109 -1.61 31.08 -7.85
CA GLU A 109 -2.81 31.30 -7.03
C GLU A 109 -2.67 30.70 -5.62
N SER A 110 -2.11 29.49 -5.51
CA SER A 110 -1.82 28.86 -4.22
C SER A 110 -0.84 29.69 -3.41
N ARG A 111 0.23 30.20 -4.04
CA ARG A 111 1.24 31.02 -3.37
C ARG A 111 0.65 32.32 -2.83
N THR A 112 -0.18 33.00 -3.63
CA THR A 112 -0.87 34.23 -3.22
C THR A 112 -1.80 33.99 -2.03
N ARG A 113 -2.48 32.85 -1.98
CA ARG A 113 -3.37 32.45 -0.87
C ARG A 113 -2.61 31.82 0.31
N GLY A 114 -1.29 31.67 0.24
CA GLY A 114 -0.48 31.04 1.29
C GLY A 114 -0.71 29.53 1.46
N TYR A 115 -1.20 28.85 0.42
CA TYR A 115 -1.47 27.42 0.47
C TYR A 115 -0.20 26.59 0.35
N THR A 116 -0.02 25.67 1.29
CA THR A 116 1.08 24.70 1.32
C THR A 116 0.62 23.33 0.81
N PRO A 117 1.51 22.34 0.59
CA PRO A 117 1.12 20.99 0.19
C PRO A 117 0.15 20.31 1.18
N GLY A 118 0.08 20.80 2.43
CA GLY A 118 -0.91 20.35 3.41
C GLY A 118 -2.35 20.69 3.01
N ARG A 119 -2.60 21.83 2.36
CA ARG A 119 -3.94 22.22 1.88
C ARG A 119 -4.52 21.18 0.92
N PHE A 120 -3.67 20.60 0.07
CA PHE A 120 -4.05 19.61 -0.94
C PHE A 120 -4.03 18.16 -0.42
N SER A 121 -3.94 17.96 0.89
CA SER A 121 -4.03 16.63 1.49
C SER A 121 -5.41 16.44 2.10
N PHE A 122 -6.15 15.44 1.62
CA PHE A 122 -7.43 15.03 2.23
C PHE A 122 -7.26 14.43 3.64
N ASN A 123 -6.03 14.09 4.05
CA ASN A 123 -5.77 13.49 5.36
C ASN A 123 -5.62 14.51 6.49
N VAL A 124 -5.42 15.79 6.19
CA VAL A 124 -5.15 16.84 7.18
C VAL A 124 -6.21 17.94 7.14
N LYS A 125 -6.47 18.57 8.28
CA LYS A 125 -7.37 19.73 8.36
C LYS A 125 -6.83 20.88 7.53
N GLY A 126 -7.75 21.69 6.98
CA GLY A 126 -7.42 22.89 6.21
C GLY A 126 -8.14 22.91 4.86
N GLY A 127 -7.74 22.05 3.92
CA GLY A 127 -8.34 22.01 2.58
C GLY A 127 -9.32 20.86 2.32
N ARG A 128 -9.30 19.83 3.16
CA ARG A 128 -10.27 18.72 3.08
C ARG A 128 -11.70 19.19 3.40
N CYS A 129 -12.67 18.40 2.99
CA CYS A 129 -14.05 18.54 3.46
C CYS A 129 -14.13 18.10 4.93
N GLU A 130 -14.56 18.99 5.83
CA GLU A 130 -14.63 18.65 7.26
C GLU A 130 -15.83 17.75 7.60
N ALA A 131 -16.92 17.77 6.83
CA ALA A 131 -18.07 16.90 7.09
C ALA A 131 -17.78 15.40 6.94
N CYS A 132 -17.02 15.01 5.91
CA CYS A 132 -16.55 13.64 5.74
C CYS A 132 -15.10 13.43 6.19
N GLN A 133 -14.50 14.45 6.83
CA GLN A 133 -13.10 14.44 7.27
C GLN A 133 -12.09 14.04 6.16
N GLY A 134 -12.42 14.32 4.90
CA GLY A 134 -11.62 13.99 3.72
C GLY A 134 -11.84 12.60 3.11
N ASP A 135 -12.73 11.77 3.67
CA ASP A 135 -12.98 10.42 3.14
C ASP A 135 -13.80 10.45 1.84
N GLY A 136 -14.56 11.53 1.61
CA GLY A 136 -15.47 11.68 0.46
C GLY A 136 -16.78 10.89 0.59
N VAL A 137 -16.82 9.96 1.53
CA VAL A 137 -17.97 9.14 1.89
C VAL A 137 -18.23 9.23 3.38
N LEU A 138 -19.46 8.94 3.79
CA LEU A 138 -19.86 8.78 5.18
C LEU A 138 -20.19 7.30 5.40
N LYS A 139 -19.67 6.75 6.50
CA LYS A 139 -19.95 5.38 6.92
C LYS A 139 -21.27 5.35 7.68
N VAL A 140 -22.22 4.54 7.21
CA VAL A 140 -23.50 4.29 7.86
C VAL A 140 -23.42 2.91 8.50
N GLU A 141 -23.50 2.89 9.83
CA GLU A 141 -23.47 1.65 10.61
C GLU A 141 -24.83 0.95 10.51
N MET A 142 -24.77 -0.34 10.21
CA MET A 142 -25.96 -1.17 10.02
C MET A 142 -25.99 -2.24 11.11
N HIS A 143 -27.14 -2.42 11.77
CA HIS A 143 -27.22 -3.33 12.93
C HIS A 143 -26.94 -4.81 12.60
N PHE A 144 -27.31 -5.25 11.39
CA PHE A 144 -27.23 -6.67 10.98
C PHE A 144 -26.61 -6.88 9.59
N LEU A 145 -26.29 -5.80 8.89
CA LEU A 145 -25.67 -5.84 7.56
C LEU A 145 -24.26 -5.24 7.65
N PRO A 146 -23.39 -5.52 6.68
CA PRO A 146 -22.13 -4.79 6.56
C PRO A 146 -22.39 -3.29 6.44
N ASP A 147 -21.52 -2.50 7.05
CA ASP A 147 -21.59 -1.04 6.97
C ASP A 147 -21.55 -0.57 5.52
N VAL A 148 -22.35 0.45 5.22
CA VAL A 148 -22.47 1.02 3.87
C VAL A 148 -21.79 2.38 3.83
N TYR A 149 -21.18 2.70 2.69
CA TYR A 149 -20.57 4.00 2.44
C TYR A 149 -21.45 4.79 1.49
N VAL A 150 -21.87 5.97 1.92
CA VAL A 150 -22.71 6.89 1.14
C VAL A 150 -21.87 8.10 0.75
N PRO A 151 -21.97 8.61 -0.49
CA PRO A 151 -21.29 9.84 -0.87
C PRO A 151 -21.60 10.99 0.10
N CYS A 152 -20.59 11.79 0.44
CA CYS A 152 -20.78 12.94 1.32
C CYS A 152 -21.56 14.04 0.59
N ASP A 153 -22.70 14.48 1.14
CA ASP A 153 -23.56 15.49 0.52
C ASP A 153 -22.90 16.88 0.36
N GLN A 154 -21.97 17.24 1.26
CA GLN A 154 -21.32 18.55 1.21
C GLN A 154 -20.29 18.69 0.10
N CYS A 155 -19.41 17.68 -0.06
CA CYS A 155 -18.37 17.70 -1.08
C CYS A 155 -18.72 16.88 -2.32
N LYS A 156 -19.86 16.17 -2.32
CA LYS A 156 -20.31 15.27 -3.39
C LYS A 156 -19.23 14.27 -3.81
N GLY A 157 -18.51 13.71 -2.84
CA GLY A 157 -17.41 12.76 -3.09
C GLY A 157 -16.03 13.37 -3.36
N GLN A 158 -15.92 14.69 -3.55
CA GLN A 158 -14.68 15.33 -3.99
C GLN A 158 -13.59 15.44 -2.90
N ARG A 159 -13.91 15.12 -1.64
CA ARG A 159 -12.98 15.09 -0.48
C ARG A 159 -12.42 16.44 -0.02
N TYR A 160 -12.62 17.53 -0.77
CA TYR A 160 -12.09 18.86 -0.47
C TYR A 160 -13.19 19.91 -0.29
N ASN A 161 -12.85 21.01 0.36
CA ASN A 161 -13.69 22.21 0.39
C ASN A 161 -13.58 22.99 -0.93
N ARG A 162 -14.56 23.89 -1.15
CA ARG A 162 -14.69 24.65 -2.40
C ARG A 162 -13.44 25.49 -2.68
N GLU A 163 -12.87 26.14 -1.66
CA GLU A 163 -11.73 27.04 -1.80
C GLU A 163 -10.45 26.31 -2.21
N THR A 164 -10.34 25.00 -1.95
CA THR A 164 -9.22 24.17 -2.40
C THR A 164 -9.41 23.71 -3.84
N LEU A 165 -10.65 23.44 -4.25
CA LEU A 165 -11.01 22.99 -5.59
C LEU A 165 -10.97 24.12 -6.64
N GLU A 166 -10.93 25.37 -6.21
CA GLU A 166 -10.68 26.53 -7.09
C GLU A 166 -9.26 26.52 -7.68
N ILE A 167 -8.29 25.95 -6.97
CA ILE A 167 -6.90 25.90 -7.43
C ILE A 167 -6.76 24.88 -8.54
N LYS A 168 -6.19 25.33 -9.67
CA LYS A 168 -5.97 24.50 -10.85
C LYS A 168 -4.50 24.43 -11.24
N TYR A 169 -4.05 23.23 -11.59
CA TYR A 169 -2.79 22.97 -12.29
C TYR A 169 -3.13 22.47 -13.70
N LYS A 170 -2.56 23.07 -14.75
CA LYS A 170 -2.86 22.74 -16.17
C LYS A 170 -4.38 22.62 -16.45
N GLY A 171 -5.20 23.47 -15.82
CA GLY A 171 -6.67 23.50 -15.98
C GLY A 171 -7.48 22.51 -15.14
N LYS A 172 -6.85 21.63 -14.35
CA LYS A 172 -7.51 20.64 -13.49
C LYS A 172 -7.27 20.92 -12.01
N ASN A 173 -8.29 20.72 -11.17
CA ASN A 173 -8.14 20.80 -9.71
C ASN A 173 -7.59 19.49 -9.11
N ILE A 174 -7.31 19.49 -7.81
CA ILE A 174 -6.70 18.33 -7.13
C ILE A 174 -7.60 17.09 -7.11
N HIS A 175 -8.92 17.26 -7.07
CA HIS A 175 -9.85 16.15 -7.14
C HIS A 175 -9.87 15.55 -8.55
N GLU A 176 -9.95 16.39 -9.58
CA GLU A 176 -9.91 15.94 -10.97
C GLU A 176 -8.58 15.25 -11.31
N ALA A 177 -7.46 15.70 -10.73
CA ALA A 177 -6.17 15.03 -10.86
C ALA A 177 -6.14 13.63 -10.21
N LEU A 178 -6.92 13.42 -9.14
CA LEU A 178 -7.06 12.13 -8.47
C LEU A 178 -8.10 11.21 -9.15
N ASP A 179 -8.99 11.77 -9.96
CA ASP A 179 -10.03 11.04 -10.69
C ASP A 179 -9.51 10.50 -12.04
N MET A 180 -8.34 10.94 -12.48
CA MET A 180 -7.68 10.42 -13.67
C MET A 180 -7.27 8.95 -13.52
N THR A 181 -7.35 8.24 -14.63
CA THR A 181 -6.64 6.97 -14.79
C THR A 181 -5.12 7.20 -14.79
N ILE A 182 -4.36 6.13 -14.55
CA ILE A 182 -2.89 6.20 -14.58
C ILE A 182 -2.36 6.58 -15.97
N GLU A 183 -3.04 6.17 -17.03
CA GLU A 183 -2.67 6.50 -18.41
C GLU A 183 -2.84 8.00 -18.68
N GLU A 184 -3.98 8.58 -18.31
CA GLU A 184 -4.22 10.03 -18.40
C GLU A 184 -3.23 10.82 -17.53
N ALA A 185 -2.99 10.37 -16.29
CA ALA A 185 -2.06 11.03 -15.38
C ALA A 185 -0.63 11.05 -15.91
N ARG A 186 -0.20 9.98 -16.60
CA ARG A 186 1.14 9.89 -17.21
C ARG A 186 1.34 10.93 -18.31
N GLU A 187 0.32 11.22 -19.12
CA GLU A 187 0.40 12.26 -20.14
C GLU A 187 0.27 13.66 -19.54
N PHE A 188 -0.52 13.79 -18.47
CA PHE A 188 -0.83 15.07 -17.85
C PHE A 188 0.33 15.66 -17.04
N PHE A 189 1.06 14.86 -16.27
CA PHE A 189 2.16 15.32 -15.40
C PHE A 189 3.48 15.45 -16.14
#